data_AF-A0A9X2JIL6-F1
#
_entry.id   AF-A0A9X2JIL6-F1
#
_cell.length_a   1.000
_cell.length_b   1.000
_cell.length_c   1.000
_cell.angle_alpha   90.00
_cell.angle_beta   90.00
_cell.angle_gamma   90.00
#
_symmetry.space_group_name_H-M   'P 1'
#
loop_
_entity.id
_entity.type
_entity.pdbx_description
1 polymer ?
#
loop_
_entity_poly.entity_id
_entity_poly.type
_entity_poly.pdbx_seq_one_letter_code
_entity_poly.pdbx_strand_id
1 'polypeptide(L)'
;MLRNPYAIVAIVTAASLMSLLVGQISKAGQVSGGGVVIDPDDPSITGRFGISAQKSAGGTAKGEIQWVRKIDGQISAISHVRVDCILLLDSNTALVGGTVVLDSDPSYIGTTAIVGIRDNGQGLSALPDERTSILYSLEAGFELDCDTVAFLISNGVIDVEDFLQPVKSGNFQVSP
;
A
#
# COMPACT_ATOMS: atom_id res chain seq x y z
N MET A 1 3.14 -25.26 -34.81
CA MET A 1 3.71 -23.99 -34.31
C MET A 1 3.62 -24.01 -32.79
N LEU A 2 4.74 -24.25 -32.11
CA LEU A 2 4.84 -24.26 -30.65
C LEU A 2 5.97 -23.28 -30.30
N ARG A 3 5.65 -22.14 -29.68
CA ARG A 3 6.64 -21.21 -29.13
C ARG A 3 6.81 -21.52 -27.65
N ASN A 4 8.04 -21.78 -27.28
CA ASN A 4 8.53 -22.15 -25.96
C ASN A 4 8.80 -20.86 -25.14
N PRO A 5 8.13 -20.59 -24.00
CA PRO A 5 8.29 -19.34 -23.26
C PRO A 5 9.18 -19.48 -22.02
N TYR A 6 10.28 -20.24 -22.09
CA TYR A 6 11.29 -20.25 -21.02
C TYR A 6 12.53 -19.51 -21.51
N ALA A 7 12.49 -18.18 -21.45
CA ALA A 7 13.68 -17.35 -21.61
C ALA A 7 14.40 -17.29 -20.26
N ILE A 8 15.53 -17.99 -20.18
CA ILE A 8 16.49 -17.93 -19.07
C ILE A 8 17.12 -16.53 -19.09
N VAL A 9 16.77 -15.68 -18.12
CA VAL A 9 17.39 -14.37 -17.93
C VAL A 9 18.73 -14.58 -17.20
N ALA A 10 19.81 -14.14 -17.85
CA ALA A 10 21.16 -14.23 -17.34
C ALA A 10 21.37 -13.27 -16.16
N ILE A 11 21.79 -13.83 -15.01
CA ILE A 11 22.21 -13.07 -13.83
C ILE A 11 23.62 -12.53 -14.10
N VAL A 12 23.74 -11.22 -14.29
CA VAL A 12 25.05 -10.54 -14.35
C VAL A 12 25.53 -10.29 -12.92
N THR A 13 26.73 -10.78 -12.61
CA THR A 13 27.40 -10.61 -11.31
C THR A 13 28.35 -9.42 -11.31
N ALA A 14 28.27 -8.68 -10.19
CA ALA A 14 29.30 -7.89 -9.51
C ALA A 14 29.80 -6.57 -10.13
N ALA A 15 29.39 -5.47 -9.50
CA ALA A 15 30.26 -4.34 -9.21
C ALA A 15 30.07 -3.94 -7.74
N SER A 16 31.14 -4.04 -6.96
CA SER A 16 31.22 -3.65 -5.56
C SER A 16 31.07 -2.14 -5.40
N LEU A 17 29.91 -1.67 -4.94
CA LEU A 17 29.71 -0.27 -4.52
C LEU A 17 30.31 -0.06 -3.12
N MET A 18 31.25 0.87 -3.02
CA MET A 18 31.56 1.53 -1.74
C MET A 18 30.29 2.24 -1.25
N SER A 19 29.72 1.75 -0.14
CA SER A 19 28.60 2.40 0.53
C SER A 19 29.05 3.75 1.09
N LEU A 20 28.77 4.83 0.34
CA LEU A 20 28.61 6.14 0.95
C LEU A 20 27.36 6.02 1.84
N LEU A 21 27.54 5.98 3.16
CA LEU A 21 26.49 6.22 4.14
C LEU A 21 26.08 7.69 4.04
N VAL A 22 25.48 8.08 2.91
CA VAL A 22 24.54 9.20 2.94
C VAL A 22 23.39 8.64 3.75
N GLY A 23 23.32 9.05 5.03
CA GLY A 23 22.09 8.90 5.79
C GLY A 23 21.00 9.55 4.95
N GLN A 24 20.23 8.75 4.23
CA GLN A 24 19.00 9.17 3.60
C GLN A 24 18.17 9.69 4.78
N ILE A 25 18.16 11.01 4.98
CA ILE A 25 17.24 11.64 5.92
C ILE A 25 15.88 11.29 5.35
N SER A 26 15.28 10.25 5.92
CA SER A 26 13.95 9.82 5.55
C SER A 26 13.05 11.02 5.78
N LYS A 27 12.46 11.53 4.71
CA LYS A 27 11.52 12.62 4.80
C LYS A 27 10.45 12.23 5.81
N ALA A 28 10.15 13.13 6.75
CA ALA A 28 8.97 12.96 7.57
C ALA A 28 7.74 12.86 6.65
N GLY A 29 6.65 12.35 7.19
CA GLY A 29 5.42 12.32 6.43
C GLY A 29 4.24 11.87 7.26
N GLN A 30 3.04 12.13 6.77
CA GLN A 30 1.81 11.70 7.38
C GLN A 30 0.84 11.25 6.29
N VAL A 31 0.13 10.17 6.57
CA VAL A 31 -0.97 9.69 5.76
C VAL A 31 -2.17 9.54 6.67
N SER A 32 -3.28 10.18 6.34
CA SER A 32 -4.49 10.09 7.14
C SER A 32 -5.73 10.15 6.27
N GLY A 33 -6.85 9.69 6.82
CA GLY A 33 -8.15 9.81 6.18
C GLY A 33 -8.89 8.49 6.14
N GLY A 34 -9.85 8.41 5.25
CA GLY A 34 -10.71 7.25 5.15
C GLY A 34 -11.94 7.51 4.32
N GLY A 35 -12.66 6.44 4.01
CA GLY A 35 -13.82 6.55 3.16
C GLY A 35 -14.52 5.23 2.90
N VAL A 36 -15.56 5.33 2.08
CA VAL A 36 -16.31 4.20 1.54
C VAL A 36 -15.75 3.81 0.19
N VAL A 37 -15.41 2.54 0.05
CA VAL A 37 -15.04 1.93 -1.23
C VAL A 37 -16.18 1.05 -1.68
N ILE A 38 -16.44 1.03 -2.99
CA ILE A 38 -17.38 0.12 -3.63
C ILE A 38 -16.60 -0.64 -4.68
N ASP A 39 -16.78 -1.95 -4.71
CA ASP A 39 -16.19 -2.78 -5.75
C ASP A 39 -16.79 -2.36 -7.11
N PRO A 40 -15.96 -2.01 -8.10
CA PRO A 40 -16.44 -1.53 -9.40
C PRO A 40 -17.20 -2.61 -10.18
N ASP A 41 -16.89 -3.89 -9.92
CA ASP A 41 -17.50 -5.03 -10.62
C ASP A 41 -18.76 -5.53 -9.91
N ASP A 42 -18.88 -5.32 -8.59
CA ASP A 42 -20.04 -5.71 -7.79
C ASP A 42 -20.42 -4.66 -6.72
N PRO A 43 -21.42 -3.80 -6.97
CA PRO A 43 -21.81 -2.75 -6.04
C PRO A 43 -22.43 -3.26 -4.73
N SER A 44 -22.75 -4.55 -4.61
CA SER A 44 -23.15 -5.17 -3.34
C SER A 44 -21.98 -5.27 -2.36
N ILE A 45 -20.75 -5.29 -2.88
CA ILE A 45 -19.51 -5.32 -2.13
C ILE A 45 -19.10 -3.89 -1.82
N THR A 46 -19.17 -3.55 -0.54
CA THR A 46 -18.76 -2.23 -0.04
C THR A 46 -17.75 -2.41 1.07
N GLY A 47 -17.02 -1.35 1.40
CA GLY A 47 -16.30 -1.35 2.66
C GLY A 47 -15.91 0.02 3.14
N ARG A 48 -15.48 0.07 4.39
CA ARG A 48 -14.98 1.27 5.04
C ARG A 48 -13.50 1.11 5.30
N PHE A 49 -12.73 2.05 4.80
CA PHE A 49 -11.30 2.14 5.00
C PHE A 49 -10.98 3.34 5.87
N GLY A 50 -10.01 3.19 6.76
CA GLY A 50 -9.46 4.28 7.56
C GLY A 50 -7.97 4.09 7.75
N ILE A 51 -7.25 5.20 7.77
CA ILE A 51 -5.81 5.23 7.97
C ILE A 51 -5.41 6.45 8.81
N SER A 52 -4.46 6.25 9.71
CA SER A 52 -3.78 7.33 10.40
C SER A 52 -2.36 6.86 10.72
N ALA A 53 -1.38 7.43 10.02
CA ALA A 53 0.01 7.05 10.17
C ALA A 53 0.95 8.24 9.97
N GLN A 54 2.09 8.19 10.66
CA GLN A 54 3.12 9.22 10.61
C GLN A 54 4.51 8.59 10.56
N LYS A 55 5.38 9.13 9.71
CA LYS A 55 6.81 8.87 9.66
C LYS A 55 7.56 10.04 10.26
N SER A 56 8.37 9.76 11.26
CA SER A 56 9.30 10.74 11.84
C SER A 56 10.49 11.01 10.91
N ALA A 57 11.17 12.14 11.09
CA ALA A 57 12.40 12.45 10.35
C ALA A 57 13.54 11.42 10.58
N GLY A 58 13.45 10.62 11.65
CA GLY A 58 14.35 9.49 11.91
C GLY A 58 14.01 8.22 11.13
N GLY A 59 12.99 8.26 10.27
CA GLY A 59 12.58 7.14 9.42
C GLY A 59 11.59 6.18 10.06
N THR A 60 11.41 6.21 11.39
CA THR A 60 10.40 5.37 12.06
C THR A 60 8.99 5.82 11.69
N ALA A 61 8.19 4.92 11.15
CA ALA A 61 6.76 5.10 10.94
C ALA A 61 5.94 4.38 12.03
N LYS A 62 4.77 4.96 12.35
CA LYS A 62 3.78 4.41 13.28
C LYS A 62 2.39 4.80 12.84
N GLY A 63 1.41 3.94 13.08
CA GLY A 63 0.02 4.23 12.76
C GLY A 63 -0.83 2.98 12.72
N GLU A 64 -2.04 3.14 12.22
CA GLU A 64 -3.00 2.05 12.08
C GLU A 64 -3.76 2.20 10.74
N ILE A 65 -4.09 1.06 10.14
CA ILE A 65 -5.02 0.94 9.01
C ILE A 65 -6.15 0.02 9.44
N GLN A 66 -7.39 0.41 9.14
CA GLN A 66 -8.55 -0.43 9.36
C GLN A 66 -9.36 -0.58 8.08
N TRP A 67 -9.79 -1.81 7.82
CA TRP A 67 -10.70 -2.15 6.73
C TRP A 67 -11.87 -2.98 7.24
N VAL A 68 -13.09 -2.61 6.87
CA VAL A 68 -14.29 -3.39 7.12
C VAL A 68 -15.01 -3.60 5.80
N ARG A 69 -15.03 -4.84 5.31
CA ARG A 69 -15.74 -5.25 4.10
C ARG A 69 -17.15 -5.70 4.45
N LYS A 70 -18.09 -5.38 3.56
CA LYS A 70 -19.47 -5.82 3.59
C LYS A 70 -19.89 -6.42 2.26
N ILE A 71 -20.71 -7.46 2.31
CA ILE A 71 -21.43 -8.04 1.17
C ILE A 71 -22.91 -8.01 1.52
N ASP A 72 -23.75 -7.46 0.64
CA ASP A 72 -25.19 -7.29 0.90
C ASP A 72 -25.51 -6.56 2.22
N GLY A 73 -24.65 -5.60 2.59
CA GLY A 73 -24.76 -4.81 3.82
C GLY A 73 -24.33 -5.52 5.10
N GLN A 74 -24.03 -6.82 5.06
CA GLN A 74 -23.52 -7.61 6.18
C GLN A 74 -22.00 -7.57 6.23
N ILE A 75 -21.41 -7.50 7.42
CA ILE A 75 -19.95 -7.54 7.58
C ILE A 75 -19.45 -8.92 7.16
N SER A 76 -18.57 -8.96 6.16
CA SER A 76 -17.98 -10.18 5.63
C SER A 76 -16.51 -10.35 6.01
N ALA A 77 -15.78 -9.24 6.20
CA ALA A 77 -14.40 -9.26 6.66
C ALA A 77 -14.02 -7.97 7.39
N ILE A 78 -13.05 -8.08 8.28
CA ILE A 78 -12.41 -7.00 9.03
C ILE A 78 -10.91 -7.27 8.98
N SER A 79 -10.12 -6.23 8.73
CA SER A 79 -8.67 -6.26 8.85
C SER A 79 -8.17 -5.02 9.61
N HIS A 80 -7.16 -5.20 10.45
CA HIS A 80 -6.48 -4.16 11.19
C HIS A 80 -4.97 -4.38 11.06
N VAL A 81 -4.27 -3.34 10.59
CA VAL A 81 -2.83 -3.37 10.36
C VAL A 81 -2.18 -2.31 11.22
N ARG A 82 -1.16 -2.71 11.97
CA ARG A 82 -0.27 -1.78 12.67
C ARG A 82 0.80 -1.32 11.70
N VAL A 83 0.77 -0.03 11.38
CA VAL A 83 1.71 0.58 10.44
C VAL A 83 3.09 0.71 11.08
N ASP A 84 4.09 0.21 10.37
CA ASP A 84 5.52 0.36 10.68
C ASP A 84 6.30 0.96 9.49
N CYS A 85 5.62 1.18 8.36
CA CYS A 85 6.26 1.64 7.14
C CYS A 85 5.41 2.67 6.38
N ILE A 86 6.05 3.77 5.96
CA ILE A 86 5.49 4.77 5.02
C ILE A 86 6.57 5.12 4.01
N LEU A 87 6.21 5.08 2.74
CA LEU A 87 7.02 5.56 1.63
C LEU A 87 6.23 6.59 0.82
N LEU A 88 6.71 7.82 0.78
CA LEU A 88 6.18 8.85 -0.10
C LEU A 88 6.77 8.63 -1.49
N LEU A 89 5.92 8.36 -2.47
CA LEU A 89 6.34 8.22 -3.87
C LEU A 89 6.47 9.60 -4.52
N ASP A 90 5.60 10.54 -4.13
CA ASP A 90 5.61 11.94 -4.54
C ASP A 90 4.95 12.83 -3.45
N SER A 91 4.40 14.00 -3.81
CA SER A 91 3.74 14.90 -2.86
C SER A 91 2.35 14.47 -2.40
N ASN A 92 1.68 13.59 -3.13
CA ASN A 92 0.28 13.22 -2.90
C ASN A 92 0.02 11.70 -2.93
N THR A 93 1.02 10.90 -3.27
CA THR A 93 0.96 9.44 -3.34
C THR A 93 1.92 8.82 -2.32
N ALA A 94 1.41 7.87 -1.54
CA ALA A 94 2.20 7.13 -0.56
C ALA A 94 1.86 5.63 -0.57
N LEU A 95 2.86 4.80 -0.28
CA LEU A 95 2.65 3.42 0.17
C LEU A 95 2.70 3.40 1.69
N VAL A 96 1.75 2.69 2.30
CA VAL A 96 1.72 2.45 3.73
C VAL A 96 1.67 0.95 3.98
N GLY A 97 2.60 0.47 4.80
CA GLY A 97 2.78 -0.94 5.11
C GLY A 97 2.81 -1.20 6.61
N GLY A 98 2.47 -2.43 6.99
CA GLY A 98 2.54 -2.83 8.39
C GLY A 98 2.16 -4.27 8.63
N THR A 99 2.23 -4.67 9.90
CA THR A 99 1.86 -6.02 10.33
C THR A 99 0.35 -6.12 10.58
N VAL A 100 -0.30 -7.13 10.03
CA VAL A 100 -1.72 -7.44 10.31
C VAL A 100 -1.85 -7.94 11.75
N VAL A 101 -2.59 -7.22 12.58
CA VAL A 101 -2.80 -7.54 14.01
C VAL A 101 -4.17 -8.13 14.30
N LEU A 102 -5.12 -7.99 13.37
CA LEU A 102 -6.43 -8.60 13.41
C LEU A 102 -6.89 -8.83 11.97
N ASP A 103 -7.39 -10.02 11.68
CA ASP A 103 -8.06 -10.30 10.42
C ASP A 103 -9.19 -11.32 10.63
N SER A 104 -10.19 -11.30 9.75
CA SER A 104 -11.29 -12.28 9.77
C SER A 104 -10.85 -13.65 9.25
N ASP A 105 -9.80 -13.68 8.41
CA ASP A 105 -9.07 -14.89 8.11
C ASP A 105 -7.75 -14.91 8.92
N PRO A 106 -7.64 -15.76 9.96
CA PRO A 106 -6.49 -15.79 10.84
C PRO A 106 -5.16 -16.09 10.16
N SER A 107 -5.16 -16.63 8.94
CA SER A 107 -3.94 -16.92 8.19
C SER A 107 -3.15 -15.66 7.81
N TYR A 108 -3.80 -14.49 7.78
CA TYR A 108 -3.13 -13.21 7.51
C TYR A 108 -2.52 -12.58 8.76
N ILE A 109 -2.89 -12.99 9.97
CA ILE A 109 -2.38 -12.37 11.20
C ILE A 109 -0.88 -12.61 11.30
N GLY A 110 -0.13 -11.52 11.48
CA GLY A 110 1.34 -11.53 11.51
C GLY A 110 2.00 -11.41 10.13
N THR A 111 1.23 -11.40 9.04
CA THR A 111 1.75 -11.09 7.71
C THR A 111 1.88 -9.58 7.51
N THR A 112 2.68 -9.17 6.52
CA THR A 112 2.76 -7.77 6.11
C THR A 112 1.64 -7.45 5.13
N ALA A 113 0.95 -6.35 5.38
CA ALA A 113 -0.07 -5.77 4.52
C ALA A 113 0.40 -4.41 3.99
N ILE A 114 0.22 -4.15 2.70
CA ILE A 114 0.56 -2.89 2.04
C ILE A 114 -0.65 -2.31 1.31
N VAL A 115 -0.78 -0.98 1.36
CA VAL A 115 -1.78 -0.22 0.63
C VAL A 115 -1.15 1.04 0.01
N GLY A 116 -1.46 1.31 -1.25
CA GLY A 116 -1.18 2.61 -1.88
C GLY A 116 -2.34 3.58 -1.66
N ILE A 117 -2.01 4.84 -1.39
CA ILE A 117 -2.96 5.94 -1.14
C ILE A 117 -2.57 7.12 -2.02
N ARG A 118 -3.57 7.74 -2.67
CA ARG A 118 -3.41 8.99 -3.40
C ARG A 118 -4.45 10.02 -2.98
N ASP A 119 -3.95 11.20 -2.61
CA ASP A 119 -4.73 12.42 -2.41
C ASP A 119 -4.82 13.19 -3.75
N ASN A 120 -6.02 13.28 -4.31
CA ASN A 120 -6.30 13.98 -5.57
C ASN A 120 -6.71 15.45 -5.34
N GLY A 121 -6.49 15.96 -4.14
CA GLY A 121 -6.76 17.33 -3.73
C GLY A 121 -8.12 17.50 -3.07
N GLN A 122 -8.42 18.73 -2.66
CA GLN A 122 -9.64 19.05 -1.92
C GLN A 122 -10.52 20.03 -2.70
N GLY A 123 -11.85 19.90 -2.55
CA GLY A 123 -12.85 20.82 -3.11
C GLY A 123 -13.82 20.17 -4.09
N LEU A 124 -14.83 20.94 -4.54
CA LEU A 124 -15.95 20.43 -5.36
C LEU A 124 -15.54 19.94 -6.75
N SER A 125 -14.39 20.35 -7.25
CA SER A 125 -13.87 19.98 -8.57
C SER A 125 -12.68 19.02 -8.49
N ALA A 126 -12.26 18.62 -7.29
CA ALA A 126 -11.22 17.61 -7.13
C ALA A 126 -11.75 16.24 -7.59
N LEU A 127 -10.88 15.45 -8.21
CA LEU A 127 -11.20 14.04 -8.46
C LEU A 127 -11.28 13.30 -7.11
N PRO A 128 -12.02 12.19 -7.03
CA PRO A 128 -12.02 11.37 -5.83
C PRO A 128 -10.62 10.89 -5.48
N ASP A 129 -10.30 10.81 -4.20
CA ASP A 129 -9.07 10.19 -3.72
C ASP A 129 -9.07 8.70 -4.05
N GLU A 130 -7.89 8.10 -4.13
CA GLU A 130 -7.72 6.73 -4.60
C GLU A 130 -6.92 5.88 -3.62
N ARG A 131 -7.16 4.57 -3.67
CA ARG A 131 -6.36 3.58 -2.93
C ARG A 131 -6.26 2.27 -3.66
N THR A 132 -5.22 1.49 -3.35
CA THR A 132 -5.17 0.09 -3.78
C THR A 132 -5.98 -0.82 -2.85
N SER A 133 -6.27 -2.03 -3.32
CA SER A 133 -6.59 -3.16 -2.42
C SER A 133 -5.45 -3.40 -1.43
N ILE A 134 -5.76 -4.03 -0.28
CA ILE A 134 -4.72 -4.46 0.65
C ILE A 134 -4.00 -5.66 0.01
N LEU A 135 -2.69 -5.53 -0.16
CA LEU A 135 -1.82 -6.60 -0.65
C LEU A 135 -1.15 -7.26 0.55
N TYR A 136 -1.26 -8.58 0.67
CA TYR A 136 -0.65 -9.37 1.75
C TYR A 136 0.59 -10.11 1.24
N SER A 137 1.65 -10.15 2.05
CA SER A 137 2.77 -11.08 1.80
C SER A 137 2.39 -12.49 2.29
N LEU A 138 2.13 -13.39 1.36
CA LEU A 138 1.70 -14.77 1.67
C LEU A 138 2.84 -15.79 1.62
N GLU A 139 4.02 -15.43 1.11
CA GLU A 139 5.13 -16.35 0.97
C GLU A 139 6.07 -16.28 2.18
N ALA A 140 6.24 -17.43 2.86
CA ALA A 140 7.20 -17.58 3.94
C ALA A 140 8.63 -17.32 3.41
N GLY A 141 9.29 -16.31 3.97
CA GLY A 141 10.66 -15.92 3.59
C GLY A 141 10.74 -14.78 2.57
N PHE A 142 9.61 -14.27 2.06
CA PHE A 142 9.55 -13.03 1.31
C PHE A 142 8.87 -11.95 2.15
N GLU A 143 9.66 -11.01 2.66
CA GLU A 143 9.13 -9.87 3.40
C GLU A 143 8.76 -8.77 2.40
N LEU A 144 7.46 -8.64 2.11
CA LEU A 144 6.96 -7.52 1.31
C LEU A 144 6.94 -6.28 2.21
N ASP A 145 8.06 -5.58 2.32
CA ASP A 145 8.16 -4.27 2.97
C ASP A 145 7.99 -3.13 1.93
N CYS A 146 7.89 -1.86 2.38
CA CYS A 146 7.73 -0.77 1.42
C CYS A 146 8.95 -0.59 0.52
N ASP A 147 10.15 -0.95 0.98
CA ASP A 147 11.38 -0.78 0.20
C ASP A 147 11.43 -1.78 -0.95
N THR A 148 10.99 -3.02 -0.71
CA THR A 148 10.82 -4.06 -1.72
C THR A 148 9.77 -3.64 -2.74
N VAL A 149 8.61 -3.12 -2.29
CA VAL A 149 7.59 -2.62 -3.22
C VAL A 149 8.10 -1.41 -4.01
N ALA A 150 8.83 -0.48 -3.38
CA ALA A 150 9.47 0.65 -4.06
C ALA A 150 10.44 0.17 -5.16
N PHE A 151 11.24 -0.85 -4.85
CA PHE A 151 12.16 -1.44 -5.79
C PHE A 151 11.40 -2.03 -6.99
N LEU A 152 10.33 -2.79 -6.74
CA LEU A 152 9.51 -3.37 -7.80
C LEU A 152 8.86 -2.28 -8.68
N ILE A 153 8.39 -1.19 -8.09
CA ILE A 153 7.83 -0.04 -8.82
C ILE A 153 8.89 0.66 -9.68
N SER A 154 10.04 0.98 -9.08
CA SER A 154 11.13 1.68 -9.79
C SER A 154 11.71 0.87 -10.96
N ASN A 155 11.57 -0.46 -10.94
CA ASN A 155 11.97 -1.35 -12.02
C ASN A 155 10.83 -1.68 -12.99
N GLY A 156 9.65 -1.06 -12.84
CA GLY A 156 8.50 -1.28 -13.72
C GLY A 156 7.90 -2.69 -13.61
N VAL A 157 8.13 -3.39 -12.50
CA VAL A 157 7.53 -4.71 -12.24
C VAL A 157 6.09 -4.56 -11.75
N ILE A 158 5.84 -3.53 -10.93
CA ILE A 158 4.51 -3.16 -10.43
C ILE A 158 4.26 -1.72 -10.83
N ASP A 159 3.10 -1.45 -11.42
CA ASP A 159 2.59 -0.10 -11.54
C ASP A 159 1.48 0.10 -10.49
N VAL A 160 1.66 1.04 -9.57
CA VAL A 160 0.64 1.32 -8.53
C VAL A 160 -0.63 1.86 -9.17
N GLU A 161 -0.50 2.61 -10.27
CA GLU A 161 -1.61 3.21 -11.01
C GLU A 161 -2.64 2.16 -11.44
N ASP A 162 -2.16 0.98 -11.85
CA ASP A 162 -3.01 -0.11 -12.35
C ASP A 162 -3.94 -0.69 -11.27
N PHE A 163 -3.65 -0.44 -10.00
CA PHE A 163 -4.40 -0.98 -8.87
C PHE A 163 -5.16 0.08 -8.07
N LEU A 164 -5.04 1.36 -8.43
CA LEU A 164 -5.75 2.43 -7.75
C LEU A 164 -7.24 2.38 -8.06
N GLN A 165 -8.04 2.42 -7.00
CA GLN A 165 -9.49 2.42 -7.04
C GLN A 165 -10.00 3.68 -6.36
N PRO A 166 -11.03 4.34 -6.94
CA PRO A 166 -11.59 5.55 -6.37
C PRO A 166 -12.32 5.27 -5.05
N VAL A 167 -12.10 6.14 -4.08
CA VAL A 167 -12.90 6.21 -2.86
C VAL A 167 -14.20 6.94 -3.19
N LYS A 168 -15.33 6.27 -3.02
CA LYS A 168 -16.64 6.82 -3.40
C LYS A 168 -17.05 8.00 -2.51
N SER A 169 -16.68 7.96 -1.23
CA SER A 169 -16.88 9.08 -0.31
C SER A 169 -15.87 9.06 0.82
N GLY A 170 -15.44 10.25 1.25
CA GLY A 170 -14.34 10.41 2.20
C GLY A 170 -13.07 10.86 1.48
N ASN A 171 -12.10 11.30 2.27
CA ASN A 171 -10.89 11.94 1.76
C ASN A 171 -9.66 11.35 2.46
N PHE A 172 -8.54 11.37 1.74
CA PHE A 172 -7.20 11.16 2.25
C PHE A 172 -6.42 12.47 2.29
N GLN A 173 -5.39 12.48 3.11
CA GLN A 173 -4.36 13.51 3.14
C GLN A 173 -3.02 12.81 3.18
N VAL A 174 -2.18 13.13 2.21
CA VAL A 174 -0.77 12.73 2.17
C VAL A 174 0.05 14.00 2.32
N SER A 175 0.87 14.06 3.38
CA SER A 175 1.75 15.21 3.62
C SER A 175 3.20 14.76 3.84
N PRO A 176 4.17 15.45 3.24
CA PRO A 176 5.60 15.27 3.49
C PRO A 176 6.15 16.00 4.73
#